data_AF-A0A3P8C1B6-F1
#
_entry.id   AF-A0A3P8C1B6-F1
#
_cell.length_a   1.000
_cell.length_b   1.000
_cell.length_c   1.000
_cell.angle_alpha   90.00
_cell.angle_beta   90.00
_cell.angle_gamma   90.00
#
_symmetry.space_group_name_H-M   'P 1'
#
loop_
_entity.id
_entity.type
_entity.pdbx_description
1 polymer ?
#
loop_
_entity_poly.entity_id
_entity_poly.type
_entity_poly.pdbx_seq_one_letter_code
_entity_poly.pdbx_strand_id
1 'polypeptide(L)'
;MELPMTQAVQTAIIPTRADIDPDIFSTMTSLQCFRDQERLVEELLSPVHNTEKVIYFLLLDRKLRNPSSDDPDEIRSRSSTRKLLV
;
A
#
# COMPACT_ATOMS: atom_id res chain seq x y z
N MET A 1 10.03 -8.41 -24.22
CA MET A 1 9.74 -6.97 -24.10
C MET A 1 8.86 -6.81 -22.87
N GLU A 2 9.22 -6.23 -21.75
CA GLU A 2 10.41 -5.53 -21.26
C GLU A 2 10.51 -5.88 -19.77
N LEU A 3 11.70 -6.09 -19.21
CA LEU A 3 11.83 -6.12 -17.75
C LEU A 3 11.62 -4.69 -17.30
N PRO A 4 10.50 -4.36 -16.62
CA PRO A 4 10.11 -2.98 -16.45
C PRO A 4 11.12 -2.32 -15.52
N MET A 5 11.84 -1.36 -16.09
CA MET A 5 12.49 -0.20 -15.49
C MET A 5 12.60 -0.31 -13.97
N THR A 6 13.81 -0.52 -13.49
CA THR A 6 14.18 -0.29 -12.10
C THR A 6 13.83 1.17 -11.75
N GLN A 7 12.57 1.46 -11.43
CA GLN A 7 12.13 2.77 -11.02
C GLN A 7 12.78 3.00 -9.66
N ALA A 8 13.86 3.77 -9.67
CA ALA A 8 14.50 4.21 -8.45
C ALA A 8 13.44 4.92 -7.60
N VAL A 9 13.09 4.34 -6.46
CA VAL A 9 12.18 4.96 -5.51
C VAL A 9 12.90 6.14 -4.87
N GLN A 10 12.30 7.32 -4.95
CA GLN A 10 12.83 8.49 -4.26
C GLN A 10 12.39 8.41 -2.79
N THR A 11 13.34 8.17 -1.89
CA THR A 11 13.07 8.17 -0.44
C THR A 11 13.26 9.57 0.12
N ALA A 12 12.33 10.01 0.97
CA ALA A 12 12.40 11.29 1.68
C ALA A 12 12.46 11.09 3.20
N ILE A 13 12.85 12.14 3.93
CA ILE A 13 12.80 12.14 5.40
C ILE A 13 11.36 12.39 5.82
N ILE A 14 10.83 11.52 6.68
CA ILE A 14 9.51 11.65 7.28
C ILE A 14 9.69 12.39 8.61
N PRO A 15 9.16 13.62 8.77
CA PRO A 15 9.49 14.45 9.92
C PRO A 15 8.80 13.98 11.21
N THR A 16 7.58 13.47 11.13
CA THR A 16 6.83 12.99 12.31
C THR A 16 6.04 11.73 12.04
N ARG A 17 5.63 11.03 13.11
CA ARG A 17 4.79 9.83 13.01
C ARG A 17 3.42 10.11 12.38
N ALA A 18 2.93 11.35 12.47
CA ALA A 18 1.65 11.75 11.87
C ALA A 18 1.70 11.78 10.33
N ASP A 19 2.89 11.90 9.75
CA ASP A 19 3.10 11.89 8.30
C ASP A 19 3.21 10.46 7.73
N ILE A 20 3.17 9.43 8.58
CA ILE A 20 3.19 8.03 8.15
C ILE A 20 1.77 7.61 7.75
N ASP A 21 1.62 7.15 6.52
CA ASP A 21 0.34 6.63 6.03
C ASP A 21 -0.01 5.30 6.74
N PRO A 22 -1.18 5.22 7.42
CA PRO A 22 -1.55 4.06 8.22
C PRO A 22 -1.81 2.80 7.39
N ASP A 23 -2.25 2.92 6.14
CA ASP A 23 -2.50 1.77 5.26
C ASP A 23 -1.17 1.17 4.78
N ILE A 24 -0.21 2.03 4.45
CA ILE A 24 1.15 1.60 4.09
C ILE A 24 1.81 0.94 5.29
N PHE A 25 1.71 1.56 6.47
CA PHE A 25 2.24 1.00 7.71
C PHE A 25 1.62 -0.37 8.02
N SER A 26 0.30 -0.50 7.91
CA SER A 26 -0.40 -1.78 8.10
C SER A 26 0.09 -2.84 7.10
N THR A 27 0.25 -2.46 5.83
CA THR A 27 0.80 -3.34 4.79
C THR A 27 2.21 -3.82 5.14
N MET A 28 3.08 -2.92 5.60
CA MET A 28 4.43 -3.28 6.05
C MET A 28 4.40 -4.23 7.24
N THR A 29 3.58 -3.96 8.27
CA THR A 29 3.47 -4.86 9.43
C THR A 29 2.95 -6.25 9.06
N SER A 30 2.18 -6.36 7.98
CA SER A 30 1.67 -7.63 7.45
C SER A 30 2.75 -8.48 6.76
N LEU A 31 3.90 -7.90 6.38
CA LEU A 31 4.98 -8.61 5.66
C LEU A 31 5.80 -9.58 6.53
N GLN A 32 5.44 -9.79 7.80
CA GLN A 32 6.11 -10.67 8.78
C GLN A 32 7.61 -10.37 9.07
N CYS A 33 8.25 -9.52 8.27
CA CYS A 33 9.62 -9.01 8.47
C CYS A 33 9.64 -7.83 9.45
N PHE A 34 8.55 -7.06 9.54
CA PHE A 34 8.42 -5.91 10.44
C PHE A 34 7.49 -6.23 11.62
N ARG A 35 7.95 -7.13 12.50
CA ARG A 35 7.17 -7.55 13.68
C ARG A 35 7.16 -6.51 14.80
N ASP A 36 8.26 -5.76 14.94
CA ASP A 36 8.37 -4.65 15.89
C ASP A 36 7.87 -3.35 15.26
N GLN A 37 6.64 -2.97 15.62
CA GLN A 37 6.02 -1.74 15.12
C GLN A 37 6.75 -0.49 15.60
N GLU A 38 7.23 -0.46 16.85
CA GLU A 38 7.98 0.69 17.37
C GLU A 38 9.29 0.87 16.63
N ARG A 39 10.05 -0.22 16.45
CA ARG A 39 11.29 -0.18 15.67
C ARG A 39 11.03 0.25 14.23
N LEU A 40 9.97 -0.24 13.60
CA LEU A 40 9.60 0.20 12.24
C LEU A 40 9.36 1.72 12.20
N VAL A 41 8.64 2.27 13.17
CA VAL A 41 8.42 3.72 13.25
C VAL A 41 9.74 4.47 13.44
N GLU A 42 10.63 4.02 14.34
CA GLU A 42 11.95 4.64 14.53
C GLU A 42 12.78 4.63 13.25
N GLU A 43 12.80 3.49 12.53
CA GLU A 43 13.50 3.35 11.26
C GLU A 43 12.90 4.24 10.17
N LEU A 44 11.58 4.48 10.17
CA LEU A 44 10.91 5.39 9.23
C LEU A 44 11.18 6.87 9.56
N LEU A 45 11.28 7.23 10.83
CA LEU A 45 11.56 8.60 11.28
C LEU A 45 13.06 8.95 11.29
N SER A 46 13.93 7.94 11.21
CA SER A 46 15.38 8.14 11.15
C SER A 46 15.76 9.08 9.98
N PRO A 47 16.76 9.96 10.12
CA PRO A 47 17.25 10.76 8.99
C PRO A 47 18.03 9.93 7.96
N VAL A 48 18.36 8.68 8.28
CA VAL A 48 19.17 7.79 7.44
C VAL A 48 18.30 7.04 6.42
N HIS A 49 18.85 6.81 5.22
CA HIS A 49 18.23 5.96 4.21
C HIS A 49 18.38 4.49 4.59
N ASN A 50 17.25 3.83 4.85
CA ASN A 50 17.17 2.44 5.28
C ASN A 50 16.22 1.66 4.37
N THR A 51 16.29 0.33 4.41
CA THR A 51 15.46 -0.56 3.57
C THR A 51 13.97 -0.39 3.88
N GLU A 52 13.63 -0.11 5.13
CA GLU A 52 12.28 0.17 5.61
C GLU A 52 11.67 1.37 4.87
N LYS A 53 12.46 2.45 4.69
CA LYS A 53 12.03 3.62 3.91
C LYS A 53 11.85 3.28 2.45
N VAL A 54 12.77 2.52 1.87
CA VAL A 54 12.66 2.07 0.47
C VAL A 54 11.32 1.34 0.28
N ILE A 55 10.98 0.41 1.17
CA ILE A 55 9.71 -0.33 1.12
C ILE A 55 8.51 0.59 1.35
N TYR A 56 8.56 1.49 2.33
CA TYR A 56 7.49 2.47 2.59
C TYR A 56 7.21 3.32 1.36
N PHE A 57 8.24 3.96 0.78
CA PHE A 57 8.08 4.81 -0.39
C PHE A 57 7.68 4.02 -1.64
N LEU A 58 8.11 2.76 -1.78
CA LEU A 58 7.65 1.89 -2.88
C LEU A 58 6.16 1.60 -2.79
N LEU A 59 5.67 1.28 -1.59
CA LEU A 59 4.25 1.00 -1.36
C LEU A 59 3.41 2.28 -1.50
N LEU A 60 3.93 3.41 -1.01
CA LEU A 60 3.29 4.72 -1.14
C LEU A 60 3.17 5.14 -2.62
N ASP A 61 4.25 5.02 -3.39
CA ASP A 61 4.25 5.32 -4.82
C ASP A 61 3.27 4.40 -5.60
N ARG A 62 3.16 3.13 -5.19
CA ARG A 62 2.16 2.22 -5.74
C ARG A 62 0.73 2.64 -5.41
N LYS A 63 0.45 3.11 -4.18
CA LYS A 63 -0.85 3.65 -3.75
C LYS A 63 -1.21 4.93 -4.52
N LEU A 64 -0.23 5.78 -4.81
CA LEU A 64 -0.43 7.03 -5.57
C LEU A 64 -0.66 6.78 -7.08
N ARG A 65 0.02 5.80 -7.68
CA ARG A 65 -0.12 5.47 -9.10
C ARG A 65 -1.35 4.62 -9.43
N ASN A 66 -1.72 3.71 -8.53
CA ASN A 66 -2.94 2.94 -8.60
C ASN A 66 -3.78 3.23 -7.35
N PRO A 67 -4.45 4.40 -7.27
CA PRO A 67 -5.53 4.56 -6.31
C PRO A 67 -6.62 3.60 -6.80
N SER A 68 -6.64 2.37 -6.29
CA SER A 68 -7.79 1.50 -6.48
C SER A 68 -8.96 2.22 -5.83
N SER A 69 -9.77 2.87 -6.66
CA SER A 69 -11.15 3.18 -6.33
C SER A 69 -11.75 1.85 -5.87
N ASP A 70 -11.91 1.71 -4.56
CA ASP A 70 -12.85 0.75 -4.02
C ASP A 70 -14.19 1.14 -4.66
N ASP A 71 -14.59 0.38 -5.68
CA ASP A 71 -15.91 0.46 -6.31
C ASP A 71 -16.82 -0.45 -5.48
N PRO A 72 -17.64 0.07 -4.53
CA PRO A 72 -18.64 -0.73 -3.86
C PRO A 72 -19.91 -0.82 -4.73
N ASP A 73 -19.83 -1.33 -5.96
CA ASP A 73 -21.04 -1.43 -6.81
C ASP A 73 -21.10 -2.69 -7.71
N GLU A 74 -20.64 -3.85 -7.24
CA GLU A 74 -20.95 -5.14 -7.91
C GLU A 74 -21.65 -6.18 -7.01
N ILE A 75 -22.53 -5.73 -6.13
CA ILE A 75 -23.53 -6.61 -5.48
C ILE A 75 -24.94 -6.26 -5.98
N ARG A 76 -25.19 -6.27 -7.30
CA ARG A 76 -26.57 -6.42 -7.79
C ARG A 76 -26.72 -6.83 -9.26
N SER A 77 -26.26 -8.02 -9.65
CA SER A 77 -26.80 -8.60 -10.90
C SER A 77 -26.79 -10.12 -10.95
N ARG A 78 -27.51 -10.78 -10.03
CA ARG A 78 -28.06 -12.14 -10.28
C ARG A 78 -29.40 -12.35 -9.57
N SER A 79 -30.37 -11.48 -9.84
CA SER A 79 -31.79 -11.77 -9.61
C SER A 79 -32.57 -11.62 -10.91
N SER A 80 -32.32 -12.51 -11.87
CA SER A 80 -33.17 -12.68 -13.05
C SER A 80 -33.04 -14.08 -13.64
N THR A 81 -33.49 -15.09 -12.89
CA THR A 81 -33.91 -16.38 -13.46
C THR A 81 -35.04 -16.98 -12.62
N ARG A 82 -36.16 -16.27 -12.46
CA ARG A 82 -37.42 -16.93 -12.09
C ARG A 82 -38.56 -16.40 -12.93
N LYS A 83 -39.17 -17.34 -13.67
CA LYS A 83 -40.43 -17.31 -14.42
C LYS A 83 -40.41 -16.60 -15.77
N LEU A 84 -40.09 -17.37 -16.80
CA LEU A 84 -41.01 -17.51 -17.92
C LEU A 84 -40.86 -18.91 -18.54
N LEU A 85 -41.78 -19.81 -18.21
CA LEU A 85 -42.34 -20.70 -19.22
C LEU A 85 -43.81 -20.92 -18.86
N VAL A 86 -44.64 -20.48 -19.81
CA VAL A 86 -46.09 -20.66 -19.90
C VAL A 86 -46.43 -22.14 -19.96
#